data_AF-A0A6N9SNR4-F1
#
_entry.id   AF-A0A6N9SNR4-F1
#
_cell.length_a   1.000
_cell.length_b   1.000
_cell.length_c   1.000
_cell.angle_alpha   90.00
_cell.angle_beta   90.00
_cell.angle_gamma   90.00
#
_symmetry.space_group_name_H-M   'P 1'
#
loop_
_entity.id
_entity.type
_entity.pdbx_description
1 polymer ?
#
loop_
_entity_poly.entity_id
_entity_poly.type
_entity_poly.pdbx_seq_one_letter_code
_entity_poly.pdbx_strand_id
1 'polypeptide(L)'
;MSVPQRKSFLNTRISEYVVPPIKDMLVLGKDAPIGCIAMRRALELLVKMPFEHIEIKGDDVISDILIRQSLLRRLSREGLMQHVLTHIKPLMGAEEVLHAELDVQVQLDGGEV
;
A
#
# COMPACT_ATOMS: atom_id res chain seq x y z
N MET A 1 -3.92 60.27 17.89
CA MET A 1 -5.09 59.35 17.92
C MET A 1 -4.56 57.93 17.80
N SER A 2 -4.77 57.06 18.79
CA SER A 2 -4.22 55.70 18.84
C SER A 2 -5.26 54.67 18.39
N VAL A 3 -4.95 53.92 17.33
CA VAL A 3 -5.77 52.81 16.83
C VAL A 3 -5.73 51.65 17.86
N PRO A 4 -6.85 51.01 18.22
CA PRO A 4 -6.83 49.91 19.18
C PRO A 4 -6.04 48.72 18.61
N GLN A 5 -4.99 48.30 19.32
CA GLN A 5 -4.25 47.07 19.03
C GLN A 5 -5.16 45.86 19.26
N ARG A 6 -5.58 45.20 18.19
CA ARG A 6 -6.16 43.87 18.27
C ARG A 6 -5.01 42.87 18.49
N LYS A 7 -4.96 42.28 19.68
CA LYS A 7 -4.08 41.13 19.96
C LYS A 7 -4.82 39.86 19.58
N SER A 8 -4.37 39.22 18.51
CA SER A 8 -4.84 37.92 18.06
C SER A 8 -3.85 36.86 18.52
N PHE A 9 -4.31 35.85 19.24
CA PHE A 9 -3.49 34.73 19.65
C PHE A 9 -3.75 33.56 18.69
N LEU A 10 -2.73 33.16 17.92
CA LEU A 10 -2.76 32.00 17.06
C LEU A 10 -1.88 30.92 17.68
N ASN A 11 -2.49 29.82 18.09
CA ASN A 11 -1.76 28.64 18.55
C ASN A 11 -1.75 27.60 17.43
N THR A 12 -0.60 27.45 16.76
CA THR A 12 -0.45 26.52 15.64
C THR A 12 0.36 25.31 16.09
N ARG A 13 -0.25 24.13 16.03
CA ARG A 13 0.45 22.85 16.16
C ARG A 13 0.79 22.35 14.76
N ILE A 14 2.08 22.18 14.49
CA ILE A 14 2.60 21.65 13.24
C ILE A 14 3.13 20.24 13.53
N SER A 15 2.69 19.28 12.73
CA SER A 15 3.22 17.91 12.70
C SER A 15 3.65 17.58 11.28
N GLU A 16 4.56 16.62 11.15
CA GLU A 16 5.07 16.19 9.86
C GLU A 16 3.98 15.47 9.04
N TYR A 17 3.92 15.77 7.74
CA TYR A 17 2.97 15.18 6.81
C TYR A 17 3.53 13.86 6.28
N VAL A 18 2.95 12.72 6.66
CA VAL A 18 3.42 11.39 6.24
C VAL A 18 2.55 10.88 5.09
N VAL A 19 3.00 11.06 3.84
CA VAL A 19 2.30 10.57 2.65
C VAL A 19 3.22 9.88 1.65
N PRO A 20 2.80 8.73 1.08
CA PRO A 20 1.83 7.79 1.60
C PRO A 20 2.53 6.89 2.63
N PRO A 21 1.89 6.48 3.73
CA PRO A 21 2.45 5.49 4.65
C PRO A 21 2.41 4.07 4.05
N ILE A 22 2.39 3.92 2.72
CA ILE A 22 2.29 2.63 2.05
C ILE A 22 3.70 2.07 1.94
N LYS A 23 3.98 1.06 2.76
CA LYS A 23 5.29 0.44 2.81
C LYS A 23 5.42 -0.66 1.79
N ASP A 24 4.55 -1.67 1.85
CA ASP A 24 4.85 -2.94 1.18
C ASP A 24 3.81 -3.33 0.14
N MET A 25 2.54 -3.44 0.52
CA MET A 25 1.51 -3.96 -0.36
C MET A 25 0.13 -3.33 -0.14
N LEU A 26 -0.60 -3.11 -1.23
CA LEU A 26 -2.03 -2.88 -1.24
C LEU A 26 -2.75 -4.04 -1.92
N VAL A 27 -3.90 -4.43 -1.39
CA VAL A 27 -4.84 -5.36 -2.00
C VAL A 27 -6.13 -4.58 -2.27
N LEU A 28 -6.57 -4.56 -3.52
CA LEU A 28 -7.71 -3.77 -3.98
C LEU A 28 -8.88 -4.70 -4.31
N GLY A 29 -10.03 -4.35 -3.77
CA GLY A 29 -11.28 -5.01 -4.10
C GLY A 29 -11.79 -4.57 -5.47
N LYS A 30 -12.58 -5.43 -6.12
CA LYS A 30 -13.11 -5.17 -7.47
C LYS A 30 -14.00 -3.92 -7.57
N ASP A 31 -14.65 -3.56 -6.47
CA ASP A 31 -15.59 -2.44 -6.33
C ASP A 31 -14.98 -1.31 -5.48
N ALA A 32 -13.65 -1.33 -5.27
CA ALA A 32 -12.96 -0.33 -4.49
C ALA A 32 -13.17 1.09 -5.05
N PRO A 33 -13.28 2.11 -4.17
CA PRO A 33 -13.57 3.48 -4.57
C PRO A 33 -12.49 4.12 -5.47
N ILE A 34 -11.28 3.55 -5.46
CA ILE A 34 -10.17 3.93 -6.33
C ILE A 34 -9.61 2.67 -6.96
N GLY A 35 -9.72 2.56 -8.28
CA GLY A 35 -9.15 1.44 -9.04
C GLY A 35 -7.62 1.50 -9.15
N CYS A 36 -7.02 0.37 -9.54
CA CYS A 36 -5.57 0.18 -9.62
C CYS A 36 -4.82 1.29 -10.38
N ILE A 37 -5.33 1.72 -11.54
CA ILE A 37 -4.68 2.74 -12.38
C ILE A 37 -4.51 4.07 -11.60
N ALA A 38 -5.58 4.50 -10.92
CA ALA A 38 -5.56 5.76 -10.17
C ALA A 38 -4.67 5.64 -8.93
N MET A 39 -4.73 4.51 -8.22
CA MET A 39 -3.87 4.26 -7.06
C MET A 39 -2.39 4.22 -7.45
N ARG A 40 -2.04 3.56 -8.55
CA ARG A 40 -0.67 3.48 -9.05
C ARG A 40 -0.12 4.86 -9.40
N ARG A 41 -0.90 5.71 -10.08
CA ARG A 41 -0.50 7.09 -10.37
C ARG A 41 -0.28 7.90 -9.09
N ALA A 42 -1.13 7.73 -8.09
CA ALA A 42 -0.94 8.38 -6.80
C ALA A 42 0.38 7.92 -6.15
N LEU A 43 0.65 6.61 -6.13
CA LEU A 43 1.91 6.08 -5.63
C LEU A 43 3.12 6.62 -6.40
N GLU A 44 3.10 6.65 -7.73
CA GLU A 44 4.19 7.18 -8.55
C GLU A 44 4.53 8.64 -8.24
N LEU A 45 3.54 9.45 -7.86
CA LEU A 45 3.76 10.86 -7.48
C LEU A 45 4.29 11.01 -6.05
N LEU A 46 3.99 10.05 -5.18
CA LEU A 46 4.19 10.18 -3.74
C LEU A 46 5.38 9.36 -3.23
N VAL A 47 5.81 8.31 -3.94
CA VAL A 47 6.95 7.46 -3.57
C VAL A 47 7.89 7.22 -4.75
N LYS A 48 9.21 7.24 -4.47
CA LYS A 48 10.24 6.91 -5.47
C LYS A 48 10.39 5.41 -5.74
N MET A 49 9.83 4.56 -4.88
CA MET A 49 9.93 3.11 -5.01
C MET A 49 8.93 2.59 -6.05
N PRO A 50 9.36 1.75 -7.01
CA PRO A 50 8.44 1.15 -7.98
C PRO A 50 7.53 0.11 -7.31
N PHE A 51 6.25 0.20 -7.62
CA PHE A 51 5.25 -0.81 -7.31
C PHE A 51 4.96 -1.63 -8.56
N GLU A 52 4.91 -2.94 -8.38
CA GLU A 52 4.46 -3.91 -9.35
C GLU A 52 2.95 -4.11 -9.21
N HIS A 53 2.27 -4.21 -10.34
CA HIS A 53 0.85 -4.55 -10.41
C HIS A 53 0.69 -6.03 -10.76
N ILE A 54 -0.16 -6.70 -9.99
CA ILE A 54 -0.61 -8.06 -10.24
C ILE A 54 -2.14 -8.00 -10.36
N GLU A 55 -2.66 -8.31 -11.56
CA GLU A 55 -4.08 -8.45 -11.81
C GLU A 55 -4.55 -9.85 -11.37
N ILE A 56 -5.66 -9.91 -10.63
CA ILE A 56 -6.31 -11.15 -10.20
C ILE A 56 -7.53 -11.39 -11.08
N LYS A 57 -7.48 -12.46 -11.88
CA LYS A 57 -8.54 -12.78 -12.84
C LYS A 57 -9.52 -13.79 -12.26
N GLY A 58 -10.81 -13.51 -12.40
CA GLY A 58 -11.89 -14.44 -12.05
C GLY A 58 -12.18 -14.57 -10.56
N ASP A 59 -11.59 -13.73 -9.71
CA ASP A 59 -11.97 -13.63 -8.30
C ASP A 59 -13.14 -12.64 -8.13
N ASP A 60 -14.01 -12.92 -7.17
CA ASP A 60 -15.25 -12.18 -6.93
C ASP A 60 -15.10 -11.05 -5.91
N VAL A 61 -13.95 -10.94 -5.24
CA VAL A 61 -13.68 -9.93 -4.21
C VAL A 61 -12.50 -9.05 -4.62
N ILE A 62 -11.38 -9.65 -5.01
CA ILE A 62 -10.11 -8.96 -5.25
C ILE A 62 -9.90 -8.77 -6.75
N SER A 63 -9.55 -7.55 -7.18
CA SER A 63 -9.16 -7.29 -8.57
C SER A 63 -7.66 -7.16 -8.74
N ASP A 64 -6.97 -6.49 -7.82
CA ASP A 64 -5.59 -6.08 -8.03
C ASP A 64 -4.77 -6.12 -6.75
N ILE A 65 -3.48 -6.42 -6.92
CA ILE A 65 -2.46 -6.26 -5.88
C ILE A 65 -1.41 -5.29 -6.40
N LEU A 66 -1.09 -4.29 -5.58
CA LEU A 66 0.06 -3.42 -5.79
C LEU A 66 1.10 -3.76 -4.73
N ILE A 67 2.26 -4.27 -5.13
CA ILE A 67 3.34 -4.64 -4.21
C ILE A 67 4.65 -3.96 -4.59
N ARG A 68 5.43 -3.54 -3.60
CA ARG A 68 6.78 -3.02 -3.84
C ARG A 68 7.61 -4.04 -4.62
N GLN A 69 8.15 -3.62 -5.76
CA GLN A 69 8.86 -4.52 -6.69
C GLN A 69 10.06 -5.23 -6.05
N SER A 70 10.71 -4.63 -5.05
CA SER A 70 11.85 -5.24 -4.35
C SER A 70 11.47 -6.48 -3.52
N LEU A 71 10.21 -6.62 -3.09
CA LEU A 71 9.74 -7.79 -2.34
C LEU A 71 9.62 -9.03 -3.25
N LEU A 72 9.29 -8.83 -4.52
CA LEU A 72 9.22 -9.89 -5.53
C LEU A 72 10.60 -10.47 -5.90
N ARG A 73 11.70 -9.89 -5.41
CA ARG A 73 13.04 -10.51 -5.51
C ARG A 73 13.23 -11.66 -4.52
N ARG A 74 12.41 -11.71 -3.46
CA ARG A 74 12.48 -12.69 -2.37
C ARG A 74 11.25 -13.58 -2.30
N LEU A 75 10.13 -13.12 -2.88
CA LEU A 75 8.85 -13.83 -2.93
C LEU A 75 8.51 -14.17 -4.38
N SER A 76 8.00 -15.37 -4.63
CA SER A 76 7.38 -15.69 -5.92
C SER A 76 6.05 -14.95 -6.07
N ARG A 77 5.72 -14.54 -7.30
CA ARG A 77 4.45 -13.87 -7.60
C ARG A 77 3.27 -14.79 -7.29
N GLU A 78 3.39 -16.06 -7.69
CA GLU A 78 2.36 -17.08 -7.49
C GLU A 78 2.14 -17.37 -6.01
N GLY A 79 3.21 -17.49 -5.22
CA GLY A 79 3.12 -17.73 -3.78
C GLY A 79 2.46 -16.56 -3.04
N LEU A 80 2.79 -15.33 -3.44
CA LEU A 80 2.12 -14.14 -2.92
C LEU A 80 0.63 -14.13 -3.25
N MET A 81 0.26 -14.39 -4.52
CA MET A 81 -1.13 -14.45 -4.93
C MET A 81 -1.92 -15.50 -4.16
N GLN A 82 -1.36 -16.71 -4.01
CA GLN A 82 -1.99 -17.78 -3.22
C GLN A 82 -2.17 -17.36 -1.75
N HIS A 83 -1.16 -16.72 -1.16
CA HIS A 83 -1.23 -16.23 0.22
C HIS A 83 -2.34 -15.19 0.38
N VAL A 84 -2.44 -14.23 -0.54
CA VAL A 84 -3.48 -13.18 -0.53
C VAL A 84 -4.86 -13.79 -0.67
N LEU A 85 -5.07 -14.69 -1.64
CA LEU A 85 -6.37 -15.34 -1.86
C LEU A 85 -6.81 -16.24 -0.70
N THR A 86 -5.85 -16.85 0.00
CA THR A 86 -6.14 -17.80 1.10
C THR A 86 -6.36 -17.08 2.43
N HIS A 87 -5.53 -16.07 2.74
CA HIS A 87 -5.47 -15.49 4.09
C HIS A 87 -5.99 -14.05 4.17
N ILE A 88 -5.87 -13.27 3.09
CA ILE A 88 -6.31 -11.86 3.10
C ILE A 88 -7.73 -11.72 2.57
N LYS A 89 -8.08 -12.42 1.49
CA LYS A 89 -9.42 -12.35 0.89
C LYS A 89 -10.56 -12.56 1.88
N PRO A 90 -10.52 -13.56 2.80
CA PRO A 90 -11.63 -13.77 3.75
C PRO A 90 -11.84 -12.63 4.74
N LEU A 91 -10.88 -11.71 4.85
CA LEU A 91 -10.90 -10.56 5.75
C LEU A 91 -11.30 -9.26 5.03
N MET A 92 -11.70 -9.35 3.77
CA MET A 92 -11.85 -8.22 2.87
C MET A 92 -13.20 -8.22 2.15
N GLY A 93 -13.83 -7.05 2.05
CA GLY A 93 -14.95 -6.76 1.15
C GLY A 93 -14.51 -6.29 -0.24
N ALA A 94 -15.38 -6.44 -1.24
CA ALA A 94 -15.10 -6.06 -2.62
C ALA A 94 -14.91 -4.54 -2.81
N GLU A 95 -15.46 -3.74 -1.90
CA GLU A 95 -15.38 -2.28 -1.88
C GLU A 95 -14.16 -1.72 -1.13
N GLU A 96 -13.34 -2.59 -0.54
CA GLU A 96 -12.24 -2.18 0.33
C GLU A 96 -10.90 -2.05 -0.40
N VAL A 97 -9.97 -1.33 0.23
CA VAL A 97 -8.54 -1.37 -0.10
C VAL A 97 -7.79 -1.66 1.18
N LEU A 98 -7.14 -2.81 1.24
CA LEU A 98 -6.34 -3.20 2.41
C LEU A 98 -4.88 -2.83 2.18
N HIS A 99 -4.28 -2.25 3.22
CA HIS A 99 -2.82 -2.08 3.30
C HIS A 99 -2.23 -3.21 4.14
N ALA A 100 -1.19 -3.84 3.61
CA ALA A 100 -0.44 -4.89 4.29
C ALA A 100 1.05 -4.52 4.35
N GLU A 101 1.63 -4.66 5.54
CA GLU A 101 3.07 -4.61 5.77
C GLU A 101 3.61 -6.05 5.78
N LEU A 102 4.74 -6.29 5.11
CA LEU A 102 5.29 -7.62 4.89
C LEU A 102 6.70 -7.71 5.46
N ASP A 103 6.91 -8.59 6.45
CA ASP A 103 8.26 -8.99 6.89
C ASP A 103 8.70 -10.25 6.15
N VAL A 104 9.68 -10.11 5.26
CA VAL A 104 10.15 -11.20 4.39
C VAL A 104 11.57 -11.58 4.78
N GLN A 105 11.70 -12.76 5.40
CA GLN A 105 12.98 -13.33 5.79
C GLN A 105 13.34 -14.49 4.87
N VAL A 106 14.58 -14.53 4.37
CA VAL A 106 15.10 -15.62 3.55
C VAL A 106 16.13 -16.37 4.38
N GLN A 107 15.85 -17.63 4.68
CA GLN A 107 16.80 -18.53 5.30
C GLN A 107 17.52 -19.31 4.21
N LEU A 108 18.85 -19.25 4.22
CA LEU A 108 19.70 -20.04 3.35
C LEU A 108 20.30 -21.16 4.19
N ASP A 109 19.94 -22.40 3.89
CA ASP A 109 20.65 -23.55 4.44
C ASP A 109 21.94 -23.69 3.64
N GLY A 110 23.09 -23.49 4.31
CA GLY A 110 24.39 -23.56 3.66
C GLY A 110 24.63 -24.93 3.05
N GLY A 111 24.57 -25.03 1.73
CA GLY A 111 25.17 -26.13 0.99
C GLY A 111 26.69 -25.98 0.99
N GLU A 112 27.41 -27.10 1.11
CA GLU A 112 28.87 -27.12 0.91
C GLU A 112 29.22 -26.47 -0.44
N VAL A 113 30.19 -25.55 -0.40
CA VAL A 113 30.75 -24.85 -1.57
C VAL A 113 31.67 -25.80 -2.35
#